data_AF-A0A8T6A6A6-F1
#
_entry.id   AF-A0A8T6A6A6-F1
#
_cell.length_a   1.000
_cell.length_b   1.000
_cell.length_c   1.000
_cell.angle_alpha   90.00
_cell.angle_beta   90.00
_cell.angle_gamma   90.00
#
_symmetry.space_group_name_H-M   'P 1'
#
loop_
_entity.id
_entity.type
_entity.pdbx_description
1 polymer ?
#
loop_
_entity_poly.entity_id
_entity_poly.type
_entity_poly.pdbx_seq_one_letter_code
_entity_poly.pdbx_strand_id
1 'polypeptide(L)'
;GVLQITSQDDWTFNNNMTGNGYLNVHTGGHNFAFQNSTNTQEFTGTLALSDTLFDLSDDNTTALTSALVLAGVGSVITAGTGTQVINGFSFDGGAVNFGAVTQGAQQTESQIQVTDNLYINGNGAVRVSTPTDVNGIPQVINSSLSLLEQDDSNATIKLVDASSAVVKGNGGNLQLQDASGQVISSGKQRNIVQQGKNVAKGVYDYRLTSGPHNDGLYIGYALTQLDLLASGVDALVLDAAGTTGNAADMSARITGAGDLAFNSQKGETVSLSNQDNDYTGVTAIRGGNVLMNSNSVLGQTSEIRLATDTRLDMNGHSQTVGKLNGAAGSVLNINGGNLTLTDDGVSAGTLTGGGFLNISGGVLDITGGNHTFAVSTIIAKDATVRMNDVSGLGTGNISNAGTLSLTHASGLLSNNLS
;
A
#
# COMPACT_ATOMS: atom_id res chain seq x y z
N GLY A 1 7.72 -13.71 20.96
CA GLY A 1 7.71 -15.18 20.81
C GLY A 1 6.57 -15.59 19.90
N VAL A 2 6.55 -16.83 19.43
CA VAL A 2 5.47 -17.37 18.59
C VAL A 2 4.93 -18.64 19.24
N LEU A 3 3.61 -18.73 19.39
CA LEU A 3 2.89 -19.98 19.66
C LEU A 3 2.20 -20.40 18.37
N GLN A 4 2.52 -21.59 17.86
CA GLN A 4 1.97 -22.14 16.63
C GLN A 4 0.94 -23.23 16.97
N ILE A 5 -0.27 -23.10 16.44
CA ILE A 5 -1.33 -24.11 16.47
C ILE A 5 -1.56 -24.58 15.03
N THR A 6 -1.47 -25.89 14.82
CA THR A 6 -1.74 -26.52 13.53
C THR A 6 -2.67 -27.70 13.77
N SER A 7 -3.87 -27.61 13.21
CA SER A 7 -4.96 -28.58 13.36
C SER A 7 -5.60 -28.86 11.99
N GLN A 8 -6.34 -29.96 11.87
CA GLN A 8 -7.24 -30.27 10.75
C GLN A 8 -8.67 -30.51 11.25
N ASP A 9 -8.95 -30.02 12.47
CA ASP A 9 -10.21 -30.13 13.19
C ASP A 9 -10.48 -28.80 13.90
N ASP A 10 -11.72 -28.62 14.36
CA ASP A 10 -12.09 -27.50 15.24
C ASP A 10 -11.17 -27.45 16.48
N TRP A 11 -10.72 -26.25 16.84
CA TRP A 11 -9.81 -26.04 17.95
C TRP A 11 -10.36 -25.00 18.94
N THR A 12 -10.41 -25.39 20.22
CA THR A 12 -10.76 -24.48 21.32
C THR A 12 -9.54 -24.18 22.20
N PHE A 13 -9.13 -22.91 22.26
CA PHE A 13 -8.01 -22.45 23.07
C PHE A 13 -8.44 -22.23 24.53
N ASN A 14 -7.88 -23.04 25.43
CA ASN A 14 -8.25 -23.11 26.84
C ASN A 14 -7.12 -22.75 27.83
N ASN A 15 -6.05 -22.10 27.36
CA ASN A 15 -4.91 -21.72 28.20
C ASN A 15 -4.90 -20.22 28.46
N ASN A 16 -4.33 -19.80 29.58
CA ASN A 16 -4.02 -18.39 29.80
C ASN A 16 -2.76 -18.00 29.01
N MET A 17 -2.83 -16.92 28.26
CA MET A 17 -1.76 -16.39 27.43
C MET A 17 -1.48 -14.93 27.79
N THR A 18 -0.20 -14.58 27.84
CA THR A 18 0.28 -13.22 28.12
C THR A 18 1.39 -12.82 27.16
N GLY A 19 1.69 -11.53 27.09
CA GLY A 19 2.79 -10.98 26.28
C GLY A 19 2.36 -10.48 24.90
N ASN A 20 3.33 -10.04 24.10
CA ASN A 20 3.12 -9.31 22.84
C ASN A 20 3.58 -10.09 21.60
N GLY A 21 3.61 -11.42 21.70
CA GLY A 21 4.04 -12.31 20.62
C GLY A 21 2.94 -12.62 19.58
N TYR A 22 3.16 -13.65 18.80
CA TYR A 22 2.17 -14.16 17.85
C TYR A 22 1.50 -15.44 18.39
N LEU A 23 0.18 -15.50 18.29
CA LEU A 23 -0.61 -16.71 18.31
C LEU A 23 -0.99 -17.05 16.86
N ASN A 24 -0.22 -17.94 16.25
CA ASN A 24 -0.41 -18.37 14.87
C ASN A 24 -1.33 -19.58 14.84
N VAL A 25 -2.44 -19.50 14.12
CA VAL A 25 -3.45 -20.55 14.03
C VAL A 25 -3.68 -20.96 12.58
N HIS A 26 -3.57 -22.26 12.34
CA HIS A 26 -3.91 -22.91 11.08
C HIS A 26 -4.74 -24.14 11.38
N THR A 27 -6.01 -24.18 10.96
CA THR A 27 -6.95 -25.28 11.27
C THR A 27 -7.41 -26.04 10.03
N GLY A 28 -6.83 -25.77 8.86
CA GLY A 28 -7.18 -26.44 7.61
C GLY A 28 -8.63 -26.20 7.17
N GLY A 29 -9.16 -25.01 7.44
CA GLY A 29 -10.53 -24.60 7.10
C GLY A 29 -11.58 -24.93 8.17
N HIS A 30 -11.15 -25.24 9.40
CA HIS A 30 -12.04 -25.52 10.53
C HIS A 30 -12.13 -24.33 11.50
N ASN A 31 -12.93 -24.44 12.56
CA ASN A 31 -13.14 -23.35 13.49
C ASN A 31 -11.98 -23.23 14.50
N PHE A 32 -11.58 -21.99 14.79
CA PHE A 32 -10.86 -21.66 16.01
C PHE A 32 -11.76 -20.86 16.94
N ALA A 33 -11.69 -21.15 18.24
CA ALA A 33 -12.39 -20.38 19.27
C ALA A 33 -11.58 -20.29 20.55
N PHE A 34 -11.79 -19.23 21.32
CA PHE A 34 -11.39 -19.16 22.72
C PHE A 34 -12.44 -19.86 23.57
N GLN A 35 -12.00 -20.67 24.53
CA GLN A 35 -12.93 -21.31 25.47
C GLN A 35 -13.64 -20.26 26.33
N ASN A 36 -12.90 -19.22 26.74
CA ASN A 36 -13.34 -18.18 27.65
C ASN A 36 -12.63 -16.87 27.32
N SER A 37 -13.32 -15.75 27.49
CA SER A 37 -12.77 -14.39 27.37
C SER A 37 -11.56 -14.08 28.27
N THR A 38 -11.37 -14.82 29.36
CA THR A 38 -10.26 -14.60 30.32
C THR A 38 -8.91 -15.10 29.84
N ASN A 39 -8.89 -15.96 28.81
CA ASN A 39 -7.68 -16.68 28.37
C ASN A 39 -6.60 -15.76 27.80
N THR A 40 -6.96 -14.57 27.34
CA THR A 40 -6.05 -13.65 26.62
C THR A 40 -6.09 -12.23 27.16
N GLN A 41 -6.60 -11.99 28.38
CA GLN A 41 -6.73 -10.64 28.95
C GLN A 41 -5.40 -9.85 28.98
N GLU A 42 -4.28 -10.54 29.23
CA GLU A 42 -2.93 -9.96 29.29
C GLU A 42 -2.11 -10.21 28.00
N PHE A 43 -2.74 -10.77 26.96
CA PHE A 43 -2.11 -10.94 25.66
C PHE A 43 -2.34 -9.69 24.82
N THR A 44 -1.25 -8.98 24.52
CA THR A 44 -1.24 -7.76 23.70
C THR A 44 -0.59 -7.96 22.33
N GLY A 45 -0.48 -9.22 21.93
CA GLY A 45 0.17 -9.64 20.70
C GLY A 45 -0.78 -9.67 19.51
N THR A 46 -0.50 -10.59 18.59
CA THR A 46 -1.28 -10.79 17.37
C THR A 46 -1.87 -12.19 17.31
N LEU A 47 -3.19 -12.30 17.11
CA LEU A 47 -3.84 -13.52 16.63
C LEU A 47 -3.74 -13.54 15.11
N ALA A 48 -2.88 -14.40 14.58
CA ALA A 48 -2.70 -14.58 13.14
C ALA A 48 -3.42 -15.83 12.67
N LEU A 49 -4.44 -15.65 11.82
CA LEU A 49 -5.27 -16.72 11.30
C LEU A 49 -4.86 -17.02 9.85
N SER A 50 -4.66 -18.30 9.54
CA SER A 50 -4.46 -18.79 8.17
C SER A 50 -5.29 -20.06 7.98
N ASP A 51 -5.92 -20.23 6.81
CA ASP A 51 -6.82 -21.37 6.53
C ASP A 51 -7.67 -21.76 7.76
N THR A 52 -8.36 -20.78 8.34
CA THR A 52 -9.09 -20.91 9.61
C THR A 52 -10.39 -20.13 9.55
N LEU A 53 -11.48 -20.76 10.00
CA LEU A 53 -12.76 -20.10 10.23
C LEU A 53 -12.78 -19.53 11.65
N PHE A 54 -13.22 -18.29 11.79
CA PHE A 54 -13.28 -17.63 13.08
C PHE A 54 -14.56 -16.81 13.20
N ASP A 55 -15.39 -17.13 14.18
CA ASP A 55 -16.57 -16.33 14.50
C ASP A 55 -16.17 -15.24 15.51
N LEU A 56 -16.17 -13.98 15.06
CA LEU A 56 -15.88 -12.83 15.91
C LEU A 56 -17.18 -12.40 16.59
N SER A 57 -17.51 -13.10 17.68
CA SER A 57 -18.68 -12.89 18.52
C SER A 57 -18.37 -13.26 19.97
N ASP A 58 -19.22 -12.86 20.92
CA ASP A 58 -19.21 -13.34 22.32
C ASP A 58 -17.81 -13.40 22.99
N ASP A 59 -17.40 -14.59 23.46
CA ASP A 59 -16.11 -14.82 24.12
C ASP A 59 -14.92 -14.57 23.18
N ASN A 60 -15.08 -14.81 21.88
CA ASN A 60 -14.03 -14.57 20.89
C ASN A 60 -13.75 -13.07 20.74
N THR A 61 -14.79 -12.24 20.67
CA THR A 61 -14.63 -10.78 20.65
C THR A 61 -14.00 -10.27 21.95
N THR A 62 -14.50 -10.74 23.09
CA THR A 62 -14.00 -10.29 24.40
C THR A 62 -12.55 -10.72 24.65
N ALA A 63 -12.12 -11.86 24.11
CA ALA A 63 -10.73 -12.32 24.15
C ALA A 63 -9.76 -11.41 23.37
N LEU A 64 -10.26 -10.56 22.47
CA LEU A 64 -9.45 -9.78 21.52
C LEU A 64 -9.43 -8.27 21.82
N THR A 65 -9.92 -7.86 23.00
CA THR A 65 -9.93 -6.44 23.41
C THR A 65 -8.54 -5.83 23.58
N SER A 66 -7.50 -6.66 23.67
CA SER A 66 -6.10 -6.25 23.86
C SER A 66 -5.16 -6.66 22.72
N ALA A 67 -5.64 -7.44 21.73
CA ALA A 67 -4.80 -8.05 20.70
C ALA A 67 -5.18 -7.63 19.27
N LEU A 68 -4.18 -7.59 18.39
CA LEU A 68 -4.37 -7.40 16.95
C LEU A 68 -4.89 -8.69 16.32
N VAL A 69 -5.94 -8.62 15.53
CA VAL A 69 -6.40 -9.71 14.66
C VAL A 69 -5.81 -9.55 13.27
N LEU A 70 -5.15 -10.59 12.76
CA LEU A 70 -4.62 -10.64 11.40
C LEU A 70 -5.37 -11.69 10.58
N ALA A 71 -6.18 -11.23 9.62
CA ALA A 71 -6.87 -12.07 8.65
C ALA A 71 -5.89 -12.48 7.53
N GLY A 72 -5.12 -13.55 7.79
CA GLY A 72 -4.16 -14.11 6.84
C GLY A 72 -4.81 -14.97 5.76
N VAL A 73 -4.03 -15.33 4.74
CA VAL A 73 -4.47 -16.13 3.58
C VAL A 73 -5.29 -17.36 3.99
N GLY A 74 -6.40 -17.57 3.26
CA GLY A 74 -7.31 -18.70 3.46
C GLY A 74 -8.22 -18.61 4.70
N SER A 75 -7.99 -17.65 5.60
CA SER A 75 -8.89 -17.44 6.74
C SER A 75 -10.20 -16.74 6.34
N VAL A 76 -11.26 -17.07 7.06
CA VAL A 76 -12.55 -16.37 6.96
C VAL A 76 -13.00 -16.01 8.38
N ILE A 77 -13.04 -14.72 8.65
CA ILE A 77 -13.57 -14.17 9.89
C ILE A 77 -15.03 -13.77 9.63
N THR A 78 -15.97 -14.28 10.43
CA THR A 78 -17.37 -13.84 10.37
C THR A 78 -17.62 -12.88 11.51
N ALA A 79 -18.06 -11.65 11.20
CA ALA A 79 -18.45 -10.69 12.23
C ALA A 79 -19.84 -11.06 12.76
N GLY A 80 -19.97 -11.21 14.08
CA GLY A 80 -21.26 -11.42 14.73
C GLY A 80 -22.15 -10.19 14.69
N THR A 81 -23.47 -10.39 14.78
CA THR A 81 -24.46 -9.29 14.88
C THR A 81 -24.19 -8.40 16.09
N GLY A 82 -24.40 -7.09 15.92
CA GLY A 82 -24.00 -6.06 16.87
C GLY A 82 -22.60 -5.54 16.60
N THR A 83 -22.05 -4.79 17.56
CA THR A 83 -20.71 -4.21 17.46
C THR A 83 -19.69 -5.09 18.18
N GLN A 84 -18.72 -5.59 17.42
CA GLN A 84 -17.60 -6.40 17.92
C GLN A 84 -16.41 -5.49 18.23
N VAL A 85 -16.14 -5.24 19.51
CA VAL A 85 -15.07 -4.32 19.93
C VAL A 85 -13.77 -5.09 20.18
N ILE A 86 -12.72 -4.77 19.41
CA ILE A 86 -11.40 -5.39 19.51
C ILE A 86 -10.29 -4.33 19.55
N ASN A 87 -9.06 -4.72 19.87
CA ASN A 87 -7.94 -3.78 19.91
C ASN A 87 -7.59 -3.27 18.51
N GLY A 88 -7.27 -4.20 17.59
CA GLY A 88 -6.91 -3.84 16.23
C GLY A 88 -7.25 -4.93 15.23
N PHE A 89 -7.26 -4.55 13.96
CA PHE A 89 -7.58 -5.45 12.86
C PHE A 89 -6.66 -5.21 11.66
N SER A 90 -6.25 -6.27 10.98
CA SER A 90 -5.38 -6.22 9.80
C SER A 90 -5.79 -7.26 8.76
N PHE A 91 -5.71 -6.88 7.48
CA PHE A 91 -5.85 -7.79 6.35
C PHE A 91 -4.48 -8.23 5.81
N ASP A 92 -4.32 -9.54 5.58
CA ASP A 92 -3.14 -10.15 4.95
C ASP A 92 -3.54 -11.35 4.06
N GLY A 93 -4.54 -11.12 3.22
CA GLY A 93 -5.06 -12.09 2.23
C GLY A 93 -6.29 -12.88 2.66
N GLY A 94 -6.71 -12.80 3.93
CA GLY A 94 -7.94 -13.40 4.43
C GLY A 94 -9.21 -12.64 4.05
N ALA A 95 -10.36 -13.25 4.35
CA ALA A 95 -11.68 -12.66 4.14
C ALA A 95 -12.38 -12.30 5.45
N VAL A 96 -13.16 -11.23 5.45
CA VAL A 96 -14.08 -10.87 6.54
C VAL A 96 -15.50 -10.83 6.01
N ASN A 97 -16.39 -11.61 6.60
CA ASN A 97 -17.81 -11.68 6.26
C ASN A 97 -18.62 -10.84 7.25
N PHE A 98 -19.25 -9.78 6.73
CA PHE A 98 -20.11 -8.88 7.50
C PHE A 98 -21.59 -9.26 7.44
N GLY A 99 -21.93 -10.40 6.81
CA GLY A 99 -23.30 -10.88 6.69
C GLY A 99 -24.14 -10.05 5.74
N ALA A 100 -25.45 -10.02 5.97
CA ALA A 100 -26.37 -9.27 5.12
C ALA A 100 -26.26 -7.77 5.41
N VAL A 101 -26.25 -6.96 4.35
CA VAL A 101 -26.32 -5.50 4.49
C VAL A 101 -27.67 -4.99 3.98
N THR A 102 -28.36 -4.23 4.84
CA THR A 102 -29.62 -3.59 4.48
C THR A 102 -29.40 -2.50 3.44
N GLN A 103 -30.12 -2.57 2.32
CA GLN A 103 -30.00 -1.57 1.25
C GLN A 103 -30.29 -0.16 1.77
N GLY A 104 -29.39 0.79 1.46
CA GLY A 104 -29.49 2.18 1.91
C GLY A 104 -29.00 2.43 3.34
N ALA A 105 -28.64 1.40 4.09
CA ALA A 105 -28.01 1.56 5.39
C ALA A 105 -26.65 2.26 5.27
N GLN A 106 -26.29 3.03 6.29
CA GLN A 106 -24.99 3.68 6.37
C GLN A 106 -23.98 2.86 7.19
N GLN A 107 -24.45 1.80 7.85
CA GLN A 107 -23.64 0.86 8.62
C GLN A 107 -24.22 -0.55 8.50
N THR A 108 -23.36 -1.56 8.62
CA THR A 108 -23.78 -2.97 8.73
C THR A 108 -24.32 -3.29 10.14
N GLU A 109 -25.18 -4.30 10.24
CA GLU A 109 -25.65 -4.82 11.53
C GLU A 109 -24.59 -5.69 12.23
N SER A 110 -23.54 -6.13 11.54
CA SER A 110 -22.45 -6.97 12.10
C SER A 110 -21.13 -6.20 12.10
N GLN A 111 -21.07 -5.11 12.85
CA GLN A 111 -19.98 -4.14 12.78
C GLN A 111 -18.76 -4.59 13.59
N ILE A 112 -17.55 -4.25 13.12
CA ILE A 112 -16.33 -4.32 13.93
C ILE A 112 -15.97 -2.91 14.40
N GLN A 113 -15.59 -2.73 15.65
CA GLN A 113 -14.99 -1.50 16.16
C GLN A 113 -13.58 -1.80 16.64
N VAL A 114 -12.60 -1.06 16.12
CA VAL A 114 -11.21 -1.12 16.60
C VAL A 114 -10.91 0.05 17.55
N THR A 115 -10.06 -0.21 18.53
CA THR A 115 -9.72 0.79 19.57
C THR A 115 -8.30 1.34 19.46
N ASP A 116 -7.43 0.72 18.66
CA ASP A 116 -6.04 1.13 18.49
C ASP A 116 -5.64 1.29 17.01
N ASN A 117 -5.58 0.20 16.24
CA ASN A 117 -5.14 0.26 14.83
C ASN A 117 -6.01 -0.55 13.88
N LEU A 118 -6.36 0.04 12.73
CA LEU A 118 -6.92 -0.63 11.56
C LEU A 118 -5.91 -0.59 10.40
N TYR A 119 -5.49 -1.76 9.92
CA TYR A 119 -4.57 -1.91 8.80
C TYR A 119 -5.32 -2.45 7.57
N ILE A 120 -5.54 -1.57 6.59
CA ILE A 120 -6.21 -1.88 5.31
C ILE A 120 -5.30 -1.57 4.11
N ASN A 121 -3.98 -1.59 4.33
CA ASN A 121 -2.94 -1.45 3.31
C ASN A 121 -2.52 -2.80 2.69
N GLY A 122 -3.10 -3.92 3.13
CA GLY A 122 -2.84 -5.27 2.62
C GLY A 122 -3.88 -5.75 1.61
N ASN A 123 -3.71 -7.00 1.15
CA ASN A 123 -4.69 -7.70 0.33
C ASN A 123 -5.75 -8.37 1.21
N GLY A 124 -6.91 -8.68 0.64
CA GLY A 124 -7.94 -9.45 1.32
C GLY A 124 -9.31 -9.27 0.69
N ALA A 125 -10.32 -9.83 1.34
CA ALA A 125 -11.69 -9.73 0.87
C ALA A 125 -12.64 -9.28 1.98
N VAL A 126 -13.62 -8.49 1.58
CA VAL A 126 -14.81 -8.16 2.38
C VAL A 126 -15.99 -8.86 1.73
N ARG A 127 -16.74 -9.63 2.52
CA ARG A 127 -17.91 -10.38 2.05
C ARG A 127 -19.21 -9.82 2.62
N VAL A 128 -20.21 -9.76 1.76
CA VAL A 128 -21.62 -9.53 2.10
C VAL A 128 -22.45 -10.74 1.67
N SER A 129 -23.69 -10.87 2.15
CA SER A 129 -24.51 -12.06 1.90
C SER A 129 -24.86 -12.23 0.42
N THR A 130 -25.28 -11.14 -0.24
CA THR A 130 -25.68 -11.19 -1.65
C THR A 130 -25.11 -10.00 -2.43
N PRO A 131 -24.90 -10.15 -3.76
CA PRO A 131 -24.53 -9.02 -4.62
C PRO A 131 -25.51 -7.84 -4.57
N THR A 132 -26.78 -8.10 -4.22
CA THR A 132 -27.82 -7.05 -4.17
C THR A 132 -27.77 -6.20 -2.91
N ASP A 133 -27.00 -6.59 -1.90
CA ASP A 133 -26.87 -5.85 -0.63
C ASP A 133 -26.28 -4.45 -0.86
N VAL A 134 -25.48 -4.27 -1.91
CA VAL A 134 -24.78 -3.02 -2.24
C VAL A 134 -25.45 -2.20 -3.35
N ASN A 135 -26.63 -2.60 -3.83
CA ASN A 135 -27.36 -1.89 -4.89
C ASN A 135 -27.82 -0.49 -4.46
N GLY A 136 -27.93 -0.23 -3.14
CA GLY A 136 -28.31 1.08 -2.61
C GLY A 136 -27.19 2.12 -2.59
N ILE A 137 -25.94 1.75 -2.89
CA ILE A 137 -24.81 2.69 -2.89
C ILE A 137 -24.92 3.63 -4.11
N PRO A 138 -24.84 4.96 -3.93
CA PRO A 138 -24.84 5.90 -5.04
C PRO A 138 -23.67 5.67 -6.00
N GLN A 139 -23.98 5.53 -7.29
CA GLN A 139 -22.98 5.36 -8.37
C GLN A 139 -22.71 6.67 -9.14
N VAL A 140 -22.96 7.81 -8.50
CA VAL A 140 -22.73 9.13 -9.09
C VAL A 140 -21.24 9.45 -9.07
N ILE A 141 -20.70 9.84 -10.23
CA ILE A 141 -19.29 10.24 -10.35
C ILE A 141 -19.24 11.77 -10.27
N ASN A 142 -18.62 12.30 -9.22
CA ASN A 142 -18.43 13.73 -9.09
C ASN A 142 -17.16 14.18 -9.81
N SER A 143 -17.30 14.58 -11.07
CA SER A 143 -16.17 15.07 -11.88
C SER A 143 -15.64 16.45 -11.49
N SER A 144 -16.22 17.12 -10.47
CA SER A 144 -15.65 18.35 -9.92
C SER A 144 -14.53 18.09 -8.91
N LEU A 145 -14.44 16.88 -8.36
CA LEU A 145 -13.35 16.46 -7.49
C LEU A 145 -12.08 16.21 -8.29
N SER A 146 -10.93 16.39 -7.66
CA SER A 146 -9.66 15.93 -8.23
C SER A 146 -9.70 14.42 -8.43
N LEU A 147 -8.80 13.88 -9.27
CA LEU A 147 -8.77 12.43 -9.49
C LEU A 147 -8.39 11.66 -8.22
N LEU A 148 -7.57 12.27 -7.35
CA LEU A 148 -7.13 11.72 -6.07
C LEU A 148 -8.31 11.56 -5.09
N GLU A 149 -9.29 12.46 -5.12
CA GLU A 149 -10.49 12.39 -4.27
C GLU A 149 -11.63 11.54 -4.85
N GLN A 150 -11.47 11.05 -6.08
CA GLN A 150 -12.52 10.25 -6.73
C GLN A 150 -12.47 8.77 -6.33
N ASP A 151 -11.39 8.35 -5.68
CA ASP A 151 -11.11 6.96 -5.35
C ASP A 151 -11.55 6.59 -3.92
N ASP A 152 -11.80 7.58 -3.07
CA ASP A 152 -12.36 7.47 -1.71
C ASP A 152 -13.76 8.11 -1.59
N SER A 153 -14.29 8.64 -2.69
CA SER A 153 -15.66 9.16 -2.79
C SER A 153 -16.74 8.09 -2.58
N ASN A 154 -17.96 8.53 -2.24
CA ASN A 154 -19.14 7.67 -2.03
C ASN A 154 -18.92 6.51 -1.02
N ALA A 155 -18.01 6.65 -0.06
CA ALA A 155 -17.91 5.74 1.09
C ALA A 155 -19.25 5.78 1.86
N THR A 156 -20.04 4.71 1.79
CA THR A 156 -21.47 4.75 2.19
C THR A 156 -21.75 3.81 3.37
N ILE A 157 -21.38 2.53 3.27
CA ILE A 157 -21.68 1.54 4.31
C ILE A 157 -20.42 1.35 5.17
N LYS A 158 -20.43 1.83 6.41
CA LYS A 158 -19.34 1.57 7.36
C LYS A 158 -19.40 0.12 7.85
N LEU A 159 -18.29 -0.59 7.72
CA LEU A 159 -18.11 -1.99 8.15
C LEU A 159 -17.26 -2.08 9.41
N VAL A 160 -16.14 -1.35 9.40
CA VAL A 160 -15.24 -1.22 10.55
C VAL A 160 -15.25 0.23 11.01
N ASP A 161 -15.52 0.46 12.29
CA ASP A 161 -15.37 1.76 12.93
C ASP A 161 -13.99 1.90 13.57
N ALA A 162 -13.26 2.93 13.15
CA ALA A 162 -11.95 3.29 13.66
C ALA A 162 -11.90 4.76 14.09
N SER A 163 -13.04 5.37 14.43
CA SER A 163 -13.15 6.80 14.77
C SER A 163 -12.29 7.22 15.98
N SER A 164 -11.93 6.26 16.85
CA SER A 164 -11.04 6.46 18.00
C SER A 164 -9.67 5.80 17.84
N ALA A 165 -9.32 5.36 16.64
CA ALA A 165 -8.15 4.56 16.32
C ALA A 165 -7.35 5.19 15.17
N VAL A 166 -6.20 4.60 14.85
CA VAL A 166 -5.38 4.97 13.69
C VAL A 166 -5.70 4.04 12.53
N VAL A 167 -6.09 4.60 11.39
CA VAL A 167 -6.25 3.86 10.14
C VAL A 167 -4.99 3.98 9.29
N LYS A 168 -4.46 2.84 8.84
CA LYS A 168 -3.30 2.74 7.95
C LYS A 168 -3.70 2.08 6.64
N GLY A 169 -3.53 2.82 5.54
CA GLY A 169 -3.94 2.41 4.20
C GLY A 169 -5.34 2.88 3.80
N ASN A 170 -5.66 2.67 2.53
CA ASN A 170 -6.91 3.14 1.90
C ASN A 170 -7.79 2.00 1.35
N GLY A 171 -7.47 0.73 1.61
CA GLY A 171 -8.31 -0.40 1.20
C GLY A 171 -8.36 -0.69 -0.31
N GLY A 172 -7.53 -0.02 -1.12
CA GLY A 172 -7.55 -0.14 -2.59
C GLY A 172 -7.18 -1.51 -3.14
N ASN A 173 -6.55 -2.37 -2.33
CA ASN A 173 -6.21 -3.75 -2.68
C ASN A 173 -7.19 -4.79 -2.09
N LEU A 174 -8.24 -4.35 -1.41
CA LEU A 174 -9.29 -5.24 -0.90
C LEU A 174 -10.36 -5.46 -1.96
N GLN A 175 -10.92 -6.67 -1.99
CA GLN A 175 -12.00 -7.03 -2.91
C GLN A 175 -13.33 -7.12 -2.20
N LEU A 176 -14.39 -6.62 -2.83
CA LEU A 176 -15.75 -6.87 -2.39
C LEU A 176 -16.26 -8.17 -3.04
N GLN A 177 -16.73 -9.10 -2.22
CA GLN A 177 -17.22 -10.40 -2.64
C GLN A 177 -18.59 -10.70 -2.04
N ASP A 178 -19.32 -11.64 -2.63
CA ASP A 178 -20.48 -12.26 -2.00
C ASP A 178 -20.06 -13.41 -1.05
N ALA A 179 -21.04 -14.04 -0.40
CA ALA A 179 -20.80 -15.15 0.53
C ALA A 179 -20.13 -16.38 -0.12
N SER A 180 -20.23 -16.53 -1.45
CA SER A 180 -19.56 -17.61 -2.21
C SER A 180 -18.11 -17.29 -2.57
N GLY A 181 -17.66 -16.06 -2.29
CA GLY A 181 -16.33 -15.57 -2.67
C GLY A 181 -16.27 -14.99 -4.09
N GLN A 182 -17.41 -14.83 -4.77
CA GLN A 182 -17.45 -14.22 -6.09
C GLN A 182 -17.37 -12.69 -5.97
N VAL A 183 -16.49 -12.07 -6.75
CA VAL A 183 -16.34 -10.59 -6.78
C VAL A 183 -17.64 -9.93 -7.23
N ILE A 184 -18.08 -8.93 -6.47
CA ILE A 184 -19.24 -8.09 -6.79
C ILE A 184 -18.75 -6.88 -7.59
N SER A 185 -19.32 -6.67 -8.78
CA SER A 185 -18.93 -5.59 -9.70
C SER A 185 -20.14 -5.03 -10.44
N SER A 186 -20.10 -3.72 -10.68
CA SER A 186 -20.96 -2.94 -11.56
C SER A 186 -20.12 -1.86 -12.28
N GLY A 187 -18.95 -2.27 -12.79
CA GLY A 187 -17.94 -1.38 -13.34
C GLY A 187 -18.41 -0.49 -14.51
N LYS A 188 -18.07 0.79 -14.47
CA LYS A 188 -18.32 1.78 -15.55
C LYS A 188 -17.03 2.45 -15.96
N GLN A 189 -16.89 2.69 -17.26
CA GLN A 189 -15.70 3.33 -17.83
C GLN A 189 -15.95 4.78 -18.21
N ARG A 190 -14.94 5.62 -17.98
CA ARG A 190 -14.91 7.04 -18.38
C ARG A 190 -13.53 7.39 -18.93
N ASN A 191 -13.52 8.25 -19.95
CA ASN A 191 -12.29 8.87 -20.40
C ASN A 191 -11.86 9.93 -19.38
N ILE A 192 -10.57 9.95 -19.05
CA ILE A 192 -9.95 11.00 -18.25
C ILE A 192 -9.35 12.00 -19.21
N VAL A 193 -9.93 13.20 -19.23
CA VAL A 193 -9.52 14.26 -20.15
C VAL A 193 -8.77 15.34 -19.39
N GLN A 194 -7.50 15.55 -19.75
CA GLN A 194 -6.69 16.66 -19.25
C GLN A 194 -6.22 17.50 -20.43
N GLN A 195 -6.35 18.83 -20.31
CA GLN A 195 -5.99 19.77 -21.37
C GLN A 195 -6.61 19.44 -22.75
N GLY A 196 -7.83 18.89 -22.74
CA GLY A 196 -8.57 18.51 -23.95
C GLY A 196 -8.13 17.19 -24.60
N LYS A 197 -7.17 16.46 -24.02
CA LYS A 197 -6.70 15.15 -24.51
C LYS A 197 -7.19 14.02 -23.62
N ASN A 198 -7.55 12.88 -24.21
CA ASN A 198 -7.84 11.66 -23.48
C ASN A 198 -6.52 11.02 -23.03
N VAL A 199 -6.15 11.20 -21.75
CA VAL A 199 -4.84 10.80 -21.22
C VAL A 199 -4.87 9.46 -20.51
N ALA A 200 -6.04 9.06 -20.01
CA ALA A 200 -6.26 7.78 -19.36
C ALA A 200 -7.73 7.35 -19.47
N LYS A 201 -8.01 6.10 -19.10
CA LYS A 201 -9.37 5.58 -18.94
C LYS A 201 -9.59 5.16 -17.49
N GLY A 202 -10.56 5.78 -16.84
CA GLY A 202 -10.97 5.44 -15.48
C GLY A 202 -12.04 4.35 -15.46
N VAL A 203 -11.90 3.39 -14.53
CA VAL A 203 -12.94 2.43 -14.17
C VAL A 203 -13.47 2.81 -12.79
N TYR A 204 -14.79 2.94 -12.67
CA TYR A 204 -15.48 3.20 -11.42
C TYR A 204 -16.31 1.97 -11.09
N ASP A 205 -16.17 1.46 -9.87
CA ASP A 205 -16.84 0.25 -9.43
C ASP A 205 -17.06 0.27 -7.91
N TYR A 206 -17.73 -0.76 -7.40
CA TYR A 206 -17.73 -1.06 -5.97
C TYR A 206 -16.31 -1.27 -5.48
N ARG A 207 -15.99 -0.64 -4.36
CA ARG A 207 -14.68 -0.78 -3.73
C ARG A 207 -14.74 -0.59 -2.24
N LEU A 208 -13.62 -0.96 -1.62
CA LEU A 208 -13.35 -0.70 -0.23
C LEU A 208 -12.47 0.55 -0.11
N THR A 209 -12.72 1.33 0.94
CA THR A 209 -11.98 2.55 1.23
C THR A 209 -12.04 2.89 2.72
N SER A 210 -11.07 3.63 3.24
CA SER A 210 -11.19 4.27 4.55
C SER A 210 -12.10 5.51 4.54
N GLY A 211 -12.57 5.91 3.36
CA GLY A 211 -13.39 7.09 3.14
C GLY A 211 -12.63 8.39 3.34
N PRO A 212 -13.24 9.55 3.03
CA PRO A 212 -12.53 10.83 3.06
C PRO A 212 -12.10 11.28 4.48
N HIS A 213 -12.69 10.69 5.53
CA HIS A 213 -12.36 11.01 6.92
C HIS A 213 -11.30 10.10 7.52
N ASN A 214 -10.87 9.04 6.81
CA ASN A 214 -9.90 8.04 7.28
C ASN A 214 -10.26 7.47 8.68
N ASP A 215 -11.53 7.15 8.91
CA ASP A 215 -12.10 6.80 10.22
C ASP A 215 -12.72 5.38 10.26
N GLY A 216 -12.40 4.53 9.29
CA GLY A 216 -12.95 3.17 9.25
C GLY A 216 -12.60 2.39 7.99
N LEU A 217 -13.42 1.38 7.70
CA LEU A 217 -13.48 0.66 6.44
C LEU A 217 -14.91 0.70 5.93
N TYR A 218 -15.09 1.10 4.68
CA TYR A 218 -16.39 1.32 4.06
C TYR A 218 -16.52 0.53 2.77
N ILE A 219 -17.76 0.17 2.41
CA ILE A 219 -18.15 -0.11 1.03
C ILE A 219 -18.60 1.19 0.38
N GLY A 220 -18.06 1.49 -0.80
CA GLY A 220 -18.43 2.63 -1.63
C GLY A 220 -18.45 2.29 -3.12
N TYR A 221 -18.66 3.32 -3.94
CA TYR A 221 -18.57 3.23 -5.40
C TYR A 221 -17.74 4.41 -5.94
N ALA A 222 -16.53 4.12 -6.38
CA ALA A 222 -15.51 5.13 -6.65
C ALA A 222 -14.53 4.64 -7.73
N LEU A 223 -13.56 5.48 -8.09
CA LEU A 223 -12.50 5.11 -9.03
C LEU A 223 -11.72 3.90 -8.48
N THR A 224 -11.63 2.82 -9.26
CA THR A 224 -10.90 1.60 -8.90
C THR A 224 -9.67 1.37 -9.76
N GLN A 225 -9.68 1.87 -11.00
CA GLN A 225 -8.55 1.70 -11.91
C GLN A 225 -8.38 2.90 -12.84
N LEU A 226 -7.12 3.19 -13.18
CA LEU A 226 -6.70 4.06 -14.27
C LEU A 226 -5.88 3.24 -15.27
N ASP A 227 -6.24 3.32 -16.55
CA ASP A 227 -5.47 2.79 -17.67
C ASP A 227 -4.82 3.96 -18.42
N LEU A 228 -3.50 4.10 -18.31
CA LEU A 228 -2.71 5.19 -18.86
C LEU A 228 -2.56 5.02 -20.38
N LEU A 229 -2.96 6.05 -21.13
CA LEU A 229 -3.01 6.01 -22.60
C LEU A 229 -1.97 6.92 -23.27
N ALA A 230 -1.62 8.03 -22.63
CA ALA A 230 -0.76 9.06 -23.20
C ALA A 230 0.59 9.16 -22.48
N SER A 231 1.58 9.70 -23.18
CA SER A 231 2.97 9.81 -22.70
C SER A 231 3.55 11.21 -22.94
N GLY A 232 4.73 11.47 -22.37
CA GLY A 232 5.43 12.74 -22.51
C GLY A 232 4.63 13.88 -21.91
N VAL A 233 4.53 15.01 -22.61
CA VAL A 233 3.80 16.20 -22.12
C VAL A 233 2.32 15.94 -21.86
N ASP A 234 1.74 14.93 -22.52
CA ASP A 234 0.34 14.54 -22.43
C ASP A 234 0.08 13.40 -21.44
N ALA A 235 1.08 12.98 -20.68
CA ALA A 235 0.93 12.02 -19.58
C ALA A 235 -0.23 12.39 -18.64
N LEU A 236 -0.86 11.40 -18.01
CA LEU A 236 -1.80 11.68 -16.92
C LEU A 236 -1.05 12.39 -15.79
N VAL A 237 -1.53 13.56 -15.38
CA VAL A 237 -0.95 14.35 -14.27
C VAL A 237 -1.79 14.17 -13.01
N LEU A 238 -1.15 13.76 -11.92
CA LEU A 238 -1.67 13.85 -10.56
C LEU A 238 -1.10 15.08 -9.86
N ASP A 239 -1.94 15.80 -9.13
CA ASP A 239 -1.62 17.05 -8.44
C ASP A 239 -2.37 17.06 -7.12
N ALA A 240 -1.67 17.28 -6.01
CA ALA A 240 -2.26 17.34 -4.68
C ALA A 240 -3.17 18.56 -4.50
N ALA A 241 -2.95 19.64 -5.26
CA ALA A 241 -3.76 20.86 -5.23
C ALA A 241 -4.01 21.41 -3.79
N GLY A 242 -2.99 21.34 -2.93
CA GLY A 242 -3.05 21.79 -1.54
C GLY A 242 -3.76 20.82 -0.56
N THR A 243 -4.25 19.68 -1.02
CA THR A 243 -4.87 18.65 -0.16
C THR A 243 -3.81 17.75 0.51
N THR A 244 -4.25 16.99 1.51
CA THR A 244 -3.42 16.01 2.25
C THR A 244 -4.25 14.79 2.63
N GLY A 245 -3.61 13.73 3.15
CA GLY A 245 -4.29 12.50 3.54
C GLY A 245 -4.91 11.80 2.33
N ASN A 246 -6.11 11.26 2.48
CA ASN A 246 -6.77 10.48 1.44
C ASN A 246 -7.05 11.31 0.18
N ALA A 247 -7.37 12.60 0.33
CA ALA A 247 -7.57 13.51 -0.79
C ALA A 247 -6.29 13.76 -1.63
N ALA A 248 -5.12 13.41 -1.12
CA ALA A 248 -3.83 13.48 -1.81
C ALA A 248 -3.19 12.10 -2.09
N ASP A 249 -3.93 11.01 -1.88
CA ASP A 249 -3.49 9.64 -2.16
C ASP A 249 -4.14 9.11 -3.43
N MET A 250 -3.44 8.27 -4.18
CA MET A 250 -4.04 7.42 -5.21
C MET A 250 -3.94 5.97 -4.77
N SER A 251 -5.10 5.43 -4.38
CA SER A 251 -5.34 4.06 -3.99
C SER A 251 -6.04 3.24 -5.08
N ALA A 252 -6.51 3.87 -6.16
CA ALA A 252 -6.91 3.14 -7.38
C ALA A 252 -5.71 2.50 -8.08
N ARG A 253 -5.92 1.35 -8.73
CA ARG A 253 -4.88 0.65 -9.48
C ARG A 253 -4.52 1.40 -10.76
N ILE A 254 -3.24 1.60 -11.02
CA ILE A 254 -2.73 2.28 -12.22
C ILE A 254 -2.08 1.25 -13.15
N THR A 255 -2.57 1.23 -14.39
CA THR A 255 -2.26 0.24 -15.43
C THR A 255 -1.95 0.94 -16.76
N GLY A 256 -1.58 0.17 -17.78
CA GLY A 256 -1.42 0.70 -19.14
C GLY A 256 0.02 1.12 -19.49
N ALA A 257 0.22 1.47 -20.77
CA ALA A 257 1.56 1.74 -21.31
C ALA A 257 1.95 3.23 -21.26
N GLY A 258 0.99 4.12 -20.98
CA GLY A 258 1.22 5.56 -20.88
C GLY A 258 2.07 5.96 -19.68
N ASP A 259 2.51 7.23 -19.68
CA ASP A 259 3.31 7.81 -18.61
C ASP A 259 2.41 8.35 -17.49
N LEU A 260 2.94 8.33 -16.27
CA LEU A 260 2.35 8.98 -15.10
C LEU A 260 3.21 10.18 -14.70
N ALA A 261 2.59 11.34 -14.53
CA ALA A 261 3.27 12.56 -14.13
C ALA A 261 2.72 13.12 -12.82
N PHE A 262 3.56 13.81 -12.07
CA PHE A 262 3.20 14.54 -10.85
C PHE A 262 3.60 16.00 -10.99
N ASN A 263 2.73 16.93 -10.62
CA ASN A 263 2.99 18.35 -10.79
C ASN A 263 2.38 19.22 -9.67
N SER A 264 2.54 18.79 -8.43
CA SER A 264 2.09 19.54 -7.25
C SER A 264 2.99 20.75 -6.96
N GLN A 265 2.53 21.66 -6.11
CA GLN A 265 3.36 22.78 -5.67
C GLN A 265 4.53 22.31 -4.79
N LYS A 266 5.56 23.15 -4.67
CA LYS A 266 6.73 22.84 -3.83
C LYS A 266 6.30 22.58 -2.38
N GLY A 267 6.66 21.41 -1.86
CA GLY A 267 6.32 20.97 -0.50
C GLY A 267 5.03 20.15 -0.40
N GLU A 268 4.15 20.19 -1.40
CA GLU A 268 2.98 19.33 -1.46
C GLU A 268 3.38 17.91 -1.87
N THR A 269 2.58 16.93 -1.46
CA THR A 269 2.90 15.51 -1.65
C THR A 269 1.68 14.77 -2.19
N VAL A 270 1.86 14.00 -3.25
CA VAL A 270 0.92 12.95 -3.66
C VAL A 270 1.46 11.62 -3.16
N SER A 271 0.62 10.80 -2.54
CA SER A 271 1.00 9.42 -2.20
C SER A 271 0.37 8.40 -3.15
N LEU A 272 1.05 7.28 -3.34
CA LEU A 272 0.52 6.11 -4.06
C LEU A 272 0.49 4.93 -3.10
N SER A 273 -0.66 4.27 -2.98
CA SER A 273 -0.87 3.22 -1.97
C SER A 273 -1.30 1.86 -2.52
N ASN A 274 -1.54 1.75 -3.84
CA ASN A 274 -1.96 0.50 -4.46
C ASN A 274 -0.77 -0.34 -4.96
N GLN A 275 -0.56 -1.51 -4.36
CA GLN A 275 0.58 -2.39 -4.69
C GLN A 275 0.41 -3.19 -6.00
N ASP A 276 -0.80 -3.19 -6.57
CA ASP A 276 -1.12 -3.90 -7.81
C ASP A 276 -0.95 -3.00 -9.05
N ASN A 277 -0.38 -1.81 -8.89
CA ASN A 277 0.02 -0.97 -10.00
C ASN A 277 0.96 -1.75 -10.92
N ASP A 278 0.74 -1.67 -12.23
CA ASP A 278 1.51 -2.44 -13.22
C ASP A 278 1.80 -1.67 -14.51
N TYR A 279 1.51 -0.37 -14.53
CA TYR A 279 1.81 0.50 -15.67
C TYR A 279 3.30 0.49 -16.03
N THR A 280 3.61 0.66 -17.31
CA THR A 280 4.98 0.45 -17.85
C THR A 280 5.66 1.71 -18.35
N GLY A 281 4.92 2.83 -18.46
CA GLY A 281 5.46 4.09 -18.95
C GLY A 281 6.43 4.76 -17.98
N VAL A 282 6.76 6.03 -18.25
CA VAL A 282 7.64 6.83 -17.39
C VAL A 282 6.87 7.36 -16.18
N THR A 283 7.52 7.39 -15.01
CA THR A 283 7.06 8.12 -13.82
C THR A 283 7.80 9.45 -13.75
N ALA A 284 7.16 10.55 -14.12
CA ALA A 284 7.76 11.88 -14.19
C ALA A 284 7.30 12.80 -13.05
N ILE A 285 8.17 13.06 -12.08
CA ILE A 285 7.91 14.02 -11.00
C ILE A 285 8.42 15.39 -11.47
N ARG A 286 7.48 16.23 -11.91
CA ARG A 286 7.72 17.57 -12.50
C ARG A 286 7.69 18.67 -11.45
N GLY A 287 6.95 18.46 -10.36
CA GLY A 287 6.79 19.38 -9.24
C GLY A 287 6.34 18.64 -7.98
N GLY A 288 6.66 19.21 -6.81
CA GLY A 288 6.27 18.67 -5.51
C GLY A 288 6.97 17.35 -5.16
N ASN A 289 6.31 16.58 -4.30
CA ASN A 289 6.82 15.31 -3.77
C ASN A 289 5.91 14.14 -4.12
N VAL A 290 6.49 12.95 -4.21
CA VAL A 290 5.77 11.67 -4.26
C VAL A 290 6.18 10.81 -3.08
N LEU A 291 5.20 10.22 -2.41
CA LEU A 291 5.37 9.30 -1.29
C LEU A 291 4.88 7.90 -1.66
N MET A 292 5.71 6.88 -1.50
CA MET A 292 5.26 5.50 -1.60
C MET A 292 4.62 5.05 -0.29
N ASN A 293 3.42 4.50 -0.33
CA ASN A 293 2.73 3.90 0.83
C ASN A 293 2.53 2.38 0.67
N SER A 294 3.08 1.79 -0.38
CA SER A 294 3.20 0.34 -0.52
C SER A 294 4.36 -0.05 -1.44
N ASN A 295 4.65 -1.34 -1.50
CA ASN A 295 5.63 -1.88 -2.45
C ASN A 295 5.09 -1.80 -3.89
N SER A 296 5.98 -1.63 -4.86
CA SER A 296 5.67 -1.65 -6.29
C SER A 296 4.62 -0.62 -6.74
N VAL A 297 4.36 0.42 -5.95
CA VAL A 297 3.33 1.43 -6.27
C VAL A 297 3.67 2.26 -7.52
N LEU A 298 4.93 2.29 -7.97
CA LEU A 298 5.30 2.90 -9.26
C LEU A 298 5.16 1.93 -10.43
N GLY A 299 4.49 0.79 -10.25
CA GLY A 299 4.26 -0.19 -11.29
C GLY A 299 5.55 -0.80 -11.84
N GLN A 300 5.52 -1.12 -13.14
CA GLN A 300 6.67 -1.59 -13.90
C GLN A 300 7.33 -0.42 -14.66
N THR A 301 7.42 0.74 -14.01
CA THR A 301 7.87 1.98 -14.64
C THR A 301 9.23 1.84 -15.32
N SER A 302 9.30 2.31 -16.55
CA SER A 302 10.51 2.26 -17.37
C SER A 302 11.55 3.29 -16.95
N GLU A 303 11.14 4.39 -16.33
CA GLU A 303 12.03 5.46 -15.86
C GLU A 303 11.36 6.23 -14.70
N ILE A 304 12.10 6.44 -13.61
CA ILE A 304 11.80 7.52 -12.67
C ILE A 304 12.55 8.78 -13.13
N ARG A 305 11.81 9.83 -13.44
CA ARG A 305 12.37 11.14 -13.81
C ARG A 305 12.03 12.18 -12.75
N LEU A 306 13.05 12.77 -12.13
CA LEU A 306 12.91 13.80 -11.10
C LEU A 306 13.40 15.14 -11.63
N ALA A 307 12.53 16.14 -11.67
CA ALA A 307 12.91 17.52 -11.97
C ALA A 307 13.59 18.19 -10.76
N THR A 308 14.22 19.35 -10.98
CA THR A 308 14.72 20.19 -9.89
C THR A 308 13.59 20.53 -8.90
N ASP A 309 13.92 20.64 -7.60
CA ASP A 309 12.97 20.93 -6.52
C ASP A 309 11.89 19.84 -6.30
N THR A 310 12.11 18.62 -6.81
CA THR A 310 11.19 17.49 -6.59
C THR A 310 11.76 16.44 -5.66
N ARG A 311 10.87 15.63 -5.07
CA ARG A 311 11.25 14.53 -4.19
C ARG A 311 10.47 13.25 -4.49
N LEU A 312 11.17 12.13 -4.50
CA LEU A 312 10.57 10.81 -4.30
C LEU A 312 11.00 10.26 -2.93
N ASP A 313 10.04 9.87 -2.10
CA ASP A 313 10.27 9.20 -0.83
C ASP A 313 9.72 7.78 -0.86
N MET A 314 10.60 6.79 -0.71
CA MET A 314 10.22 5.38 -0.77
C MET A 314 9.64 4.86 0.55
N ASN A 315 9.79 5.58 1.66
CA ASN A 315 9.14 5.30 2.94
C ASN A 315 9.17 3.82 3.40
N GLY A 316 10.32 3.18 3.31
CA GLY A 316 10.48 1.77 3.70
C GLY A 316 10.01 0.74 2.67
N HIS A 317 9.48 1.17 1.53
CA HIS A 317 8.94 0.30 0.50
C HIS A 317 9.93 -0.05 -0.60
N SER A 318 9.62 -1.13 -1.32
CA SER A 318 10.44 -1.67 -2.41
C SER A 318 9.90 -1.24 -3.77
N GLN A 319 10.80 -0.97 -4.72
CA GLN A 319 10.46 -0.69 -6.11
C GLN A 319 11.52 -1.23 -7.07
N THR A 320 11.08 -1.79 -8.20
CA THR A 320 11.96 -2.09 -9.34
C THR A 320 11.64 -1.14 -10.49
N VAL A 321 12.67 -0.62 -11.16
CA VAL A 321 12.57 0.42 -12.19
C VAL A 321 13.58 0.14 -13.28
N GLY A 322 13.25 0.50 -14.51
CA GLY A 322 14.23 0.57 -15.60
C GLY A 322 15.35 1.56 -15.28
N LYS A 323 15.07 2.85 -15.49
CA LYS A 323 16.05 3.94 -15.42
C LYS A 323 15.80 4.90 -14.26
N LEU A 324 16.87 5.48 -13.74
CA LEU A 324 16.79 6.66 -12.87
C LEU A 324 17.30 7.88 -13.64
N ASN A 325 16.57 8.99 -13.61
CA ASN A 325 16.98 10.27 -14.16
C ASN A 325 16.65 11.39 -13.17
N GLY A 326 17.56 11.63 -12.23
CA GLY A 326 17.45 12.67 -11.24
C GLY A 326 18.19 13.94 -11.66
N ALA A 327 17.48 15.05 -11.83
CA ALA A 327 18.09 16.35 -12.12
C ALA A 327 18.79 16.96 -10.89
N ALA A 328 19.73 17.88 -11.13
CA ALA A 328 20.32 18.66 -10.05
C ALA A 328 19.24 19.37 -9.22
N GLY A 329 19.33 19.28 -7.90
CA GLY A 329 18.35 19.82 -6.96
C GLY A 329 17.10 18.95 -6.74
N SER A 330 16.99 17.77 -7.38
CA SER A 330 16.00 16.76 -6.99
C SER A 330 16.48 15.94 -5.80
N VAL A 331 15.56 15.23 -5.13
CA VAL A 331 15.90 14.32 -4.03
C VAL A 331 15.25 12.95 -4.23
N LEU A 332 16.05 11.89 -4.18
CA LEU A 332 15.57 10.52 -4.01
C LEU A 332 15.91 10.06 -2.59
N ASN A 333 14.88 9.84 -1.76
CA ASN A 333 15.02 9.29 -0.42
C ASN A 333 14.61 7.82 -0.40
N ILE A 334 15.58 6.93 -0.19
CA ILE A 334 15.30 5.49 -0.07
C ILE A 334 14.60 5.18 1.26
N ASN A 335 14.85 5.96 2.32
CA ASN A 335 14.09 5.90 3.59
C ASN A 335 13.83 4.49 4.15
N GLY A 336 14.84 3.62 4.15
CA GLY A 336 14.71 2.23 4.62
C GLY A 336 14.12 1.27 3.57
N GLY A 337 13.75 1.76 2.40
CA GLY A 337 13.23 1.00 1.27
C GLY A 337 14.29 0.22 0.48
N ASN A 338 13.85 -0.38 -0.62
CA ASN A 338 14.69 -1.18 -1.50
C ASN A 338 14.44 -0.81 -2.96
N LEU A 339 15.41 -0.12 -3.59
CA LEU A 339 15.33 0.26 -4.99
C LEU A 339 16.18 -0.67 -5.84
N THR A 340 15.58 -1.26 -6.88
CA THR A 340 16.31 -2.00 -7.91
C THR A 340 16.24 -1.26 -9.24
N LEU A 341 17.40 -0.94 -9.81
CA LEU A 341 17.56 -0.38 -11.15
C LEU A 341 18.01 -1.48 -12.11
N THR A 342 17.34 -1.60 -13.25
CA THR A 342 17.59 -2.66 -14.23
C THR A 342 18.27 -2.19 -15.51
N ASP A 343 18.38 -0.88 -15.71
CA ASP A 343 18.94 -0.26 -16.90
C ASP A 343 19.72 1.02 -16.53
N ASP A 344 20.21 1.74 -17.54
CA ASP A 344 21.00 2.95 -17.39
C ASP A 344 20.31 4.04 -16.54
N GLY A 345 21.11 4.91 -15.92
CA GLY A 345 20.58 6.04 -15.18
C GLY A 345 21.60 7.12 -14.88
N VAL A 346 21.09 8.28 -14.51
CA VAL A 346 21.84 9.43 -14.03
C VAL A 346 21.20 9.93 -12.74
N SER A 347 22.01 10.09 -11.70
CA SER A 347 21.66 10.79 -10.47
C SER A 347 22.52 12.04 -10.35
N ALA A 348 21.97 13.18 -10.78
CA ALA A 348 22.56 14.50 -10.57
C ALA A 348 22.00 15.25 -9.36
N GLY A 349 20.90 14.76 -8.79
CA GLY A 349 20.32 15.24 -7.53
C GLY A 349 20.94 14.60 -6.29
N THR A 350 20.27 14.79 -5.15
CA THR A 350 20.67 14.23 -3.87
C THR A 350 20.07 12.83 -3.68
N LEU A 351 20.90 11.87 -3.31
CA LEU A 351 20.51 10.57 -2.75
C LEU A 351 20.57 10.64 -1.22
N THR A 352 19.58 10.09 -0.53
CA THR A 352 19.56 10.08 0.94
C THR A 352 18.77 8.89 1.52
N GLY A 353 18.86 8.71 2.83
CA GLY A 353 18.22 7.62 3.57
C GLY A 353 19.08 6.36 3.69
N GLY A 354 18.56 5.37 4.44
CA GLY A 354 19.09 4.01 4.52
C GLY A 354 18.29 3.02 3.67
N GLY A 355 18.62 1.73 3.73
CA GLY A 355 17.94 0.67 2.98
C GLY A 355 18.86 -0.01 1.97
N PHE A 356 18.33 -0.35 0.80
CA PHE A 356 19.04 -1.07 -0.26
C PHE A 356 18.94 -0.37 -1.62
N LEU A 357 20.06 -0.37 -2.35
CA LEU A 357 20.13 0.04 -3.75
C LEU A 357 20.78 -1.09 -4.56
N ASN A 358 20.03 -1.72 -5.45
CA ASN A 358 20.51 -2.80 -6.30
C ASN A 358 20.63 -2.30 -7.74
N ILE A 359 21.84 -2.32 -8.29
CA ILE A 359 22.09 -2.03 -9.70
C ILE A 359 22.26 -3.37 -10.40
N SER A 360 21.18 -3.84 -11.03
CA SER A 360 21.11 -5.17 -11.63
C SER A 360 21.60 -5.21 -13.08
N GLY A 361 21.63 -4.07 -13.76
CA GLY A 361 22.14 -3.91 -15.12
C GLY A 361 22.40 -2.44 -15.46
N GLY A 362 22.93 -2.20 -16.67
CA GLY A 362 23.17 -0.85 -17.19
C GLY A 362 24.29 -0.08 -16.48
N VAL A 363 24.35 1.22 -16.77
CA VAL A 363 25.28 2.17 -16.19
C VAL A 363 24.53 3.21 -15.36
N LEU A 364 24.83 3.31 -14.06
CA LEU A 364 24.38 4.42 -13.21
C LEU A 364 25.51 5.44 -13.04
N ASP A 365 25.32 6.64 -13.57
CA ASP A 365 26.19 7.80 -13.33
C ASP A 365 25.69 8.60 -12.12
N ILE A 366 26.53 8.76 -11.08
CA ILE A 366 26.25 9.58 -9.91
C ILE A 366 27.19 10.79 -9.92
N THR A 367 26.62 11.99 -10.10
CA THR A 367 27.45 13.16 -10.40
C THR A 367 27.82 14.00 -9.17
N GLY A 368 27.15 13.82 -8.04
CA GLY A 368 27.38 14.58 -6.80
C GLY A 368 27.63 13.69 -5.57
N GLY A 369 28.14 14.29 -4.50
CA GLY A 369 28.37 13.61 -3.22
C GLY A 369 27.10 13.48 -2.37
N ASN A 370 26.97 12.36 -1.66
CA ASN A 370 25.77 11.98 -0.91
C ASN A 370 26.11 11.51 0.52
N HIS A 371 26.69 12.37 1.35
CA HIS A 371 27.19 12.01 2.69
C HIS A 371 26.14 11.44 3.66
N THR A 372 24.86 11.77 3.49
CA THR A 372 23.76 11.25 4.33
C THR A 372 23.11 9.99 3.76
N PHE A 373 23.60 9.48 2.63
CA PHE A 373 23.15 8.25 2.02
C PHE A 373 23.84 7.06 2.70
N ALA A 374 23.06 6.16 3.27
CA ALA A 374 23.53 5.07 4.11
C ALA A 374 22.91 3.72 3.71
N VAL A 375 22.71 3.51 2.40
CA VAL A 375 22.16 2.26 1.87
C VAL A 375 23.24 1.20 1.70
N SER A 376 22.85 -0.07 1.80
CA SER A 376 23.66 -1.17 1.27
C SER A 376 23.48 -1.22 -0.25
N THR A 377 24.58 -1.05 -0.98
CA THR A 377 24.58 -1.07 -2.45
C THR A 377 25.04 -2.43 -2.97
N ILE A 378 24.30 -2.99 -3.93
CA ILE A 378 24.71 -4.17 -4.69
C ILE A 378 24.93 -3.75 -6.14
N ILE A 379 26.11 -4.05 -6.69
CA ILE A 379 26.44 -3.85 -8.10
C ILE A 379 26.59 -5.23 -8.73
N ALA A 380 25.63 -5.62 -9.56
CA ALA A 380 25.62 -6.92 -10.23
C ALA A 380 26.75 -7.05 -11.26
N LYS A 381 27.05 -8.29 -11.65
CA LYS A 381 28.19 -8.64 -12.54
C LYS A 381 28.24 -7.82 -13.84
N ASP A 382 27.07 -7.54 -14.42
CA ASP A 382 26.94 -6.85 -15.71
C ASP A 382 26.53 -5.38 -15.55
N ALA A 383 26.57 -4.85 -14.31
CA ALA A 383 26.26 -3.47 -13.99
C ALA A 383 27.53 -2.63 -13.80
N THR A 384 27.40 -1.33 -14.07
CA THR A 384 28.42 -0.32 -13.80
C THR A 384 27.85 0.83 -12.98
N VAL A 385 28.57 1.25 -11.95
CA VAL A 385 28.34 2.53 -11.27
C VAL A 385 29.54 3.43 -11.52
N ARG A 386 29.30 4.65 -12.00
CA ARG A 386 30.32 5.69 -12.14
C ARG A 386 30.03 6.81 -11.15
N MET A 387 31.00 7.14 -10.31
CA MET A 387 30.88 8.22 -9.33
C MET A 387 31.83 9.36 -9.66
N ASN A 388 31.29 10.57 -9.78
CA ASN A 388 32.11 11.78 -9.93
C ASN A 388 32.55 12.38 -8.60
N ASP A 389 32.06 11.85 -7.48
CA ASP A 389 32.43 12.23 -6.13
C ASP A 389 32.67 10.96 -5.30
N VAL A 390 33.69 10.96 -4.42
CA VAL A 390 34.05 9.78 -3.60
C VAL A 390 32.94 9.39 -2.63
N SER A 391 32.02 10.30 -2.33
CA SER A 391 30.85 10.08 -1.49
C SER A 391 29.57 9.85 -2.28
N GLY A 392 29.65 9.56 -3.59
CA GLY A 392 28.48 9.37 -4.45
C GLY A 392 27.50 8.30 -3.97
N LEU A 393 28.01 7.16 -3.49
CA LEU A 393 27.22 6.10 -2.84
C LEU A 393 27.15 6.25 -1.30
N GLY A 394 27.56 7.39 -0.77
CA GLY A 394 27.49 7.71 0.65
C GLY A 394 28.38 6.85 1.54
N THR A 395 27.82 6.30 2.62
CA THR A 395 28.59 5.67 3.71
C THR A 395 28.26 4.20 3.95
N GLY A 396 27.23 3.65 3.29
CA GLY A 396 26.84 2.26 3.47
C GLY A 396 27.79 1.25 2.80
N ASN A 397 27.54 -0.05 3.01
CA ASN A 397 28.38 -1.10 2.43
C ASN A 397 28.14 -1.22 0.91
N ILE A 398 29.17 -1.61 0.16
CA ILE A 398 29.09 -1.90 -1.28
C ILE A 398 29.49 -3.36 -1.50
N SER A 399 28.58 -4.17 -2.03
CA SER A 399 28.88 -5.49 -2.59
C SER A 399 29.03 -5.35 -4.10
N ASN A 400 30.24 -5.52 -4.63
CA ASN A 400 30.53 -5.24 -6.03
C ASN A 400 30.97 -6.49 -6.79
N ALA A 401 30.05 -7.08 -7.57
CA ALA A 401 30.35 -8.10 -8.56
C ALA A 401 30.63 -7.52 -9.96
N GLY A 402 30.22 -6.28 -10.20
CA GLY A 402 30.39 -5.55 -11.47
C GLY A 402 31.53 -4.54 -11.43
N THR A 403 31.29 -3.37 -12.04
CA THR A 403 32.27 -2.28 -12.12
C THR A 403 31.85 -1.08 -11.28
N LEU A 404 32.67 -0.72 -10.30
CA LEU A 404 32.61 0.58 -9.64
C LEU A 404 33.76 1.46 -10.16
N SER A 405 33.42 2.57 -10.82
CA SER A 405 34.37 3.53 -11.38
C SER A 405 34.29 4.86 -10.65
N LEU A 406 35.44 5.42 -10.28
CA LEU A 406 35.56 6.76 -9.70
C LEU A 406 36.18 7.67 -10.75
N THR A 407 35.38 8.59 -11.29
CA THR A 407 35.77 9.46 -12.41
C THR A 407 35.85 10.90 -11.92
N HIS A 408 37.06 11.47 -11.83
CA HIS A 408 37.27 12.85 -11.32
C HIS A 408 37.00 13.03 -9.82
N ALA A 409 36.93 11.95 -9.06
CA ALA A 409 36.75 11.97 -7.62
C ALA A 409 38.11 11.96 -6.89
N SER A 410 38.29 12.81 -5.87
CA SER A 410 39.44 12.79 -4.96
C SER A 410 38.97 12.70 -3.50
N GLY A 411 39.71 11.99 -2.65
CA GLY A 411 39.38 11.85 -1.23
C GLY A 411 39.31 10.40 -0.76
N LEU A 412 38.63 10.19 0.36
CA LEU A 412 38.46 8.88 1.00
C LEU A 412 37.10 8.29 0.63
N LEU A 413 37.11 7.10 0.06
CA LEU A 413 35.90 6.27 -0.06
C LEU A 413 35.55 5.73 1.34
N SER A 414 34.44 6.21 1.93
CA SER A 414 34.01 5.80 3.28
C SER A 414 33.31 4.45 3.32
N ASN A 415 32.87 3.93 2.17
CA ASN A 415 32.17 2.66 2.07
C ASN A 415 33.09 1.47 2.39
N ASN A 416 32.54 0.44 3.04
CA ASN A 416 33.19 -0.88 3.05
C ASN A 416 32.91 -1.58 1.73
N LEU A 417 33.95 -2.04 1.05
CA LEU A 417 33.85 -2.76 -0.22
C LEU A 417 34.05 -4.26 0.00
N SER A 418 33.14 -5.07 -0.55
CA SER A 418 33.19 -6.54 -0.52
C SER A 418 32.96 -7.16 -1.89
#